data_AF-A0A972JXR5-F1
#
_entry.id   AF-A0A972JXR5-F1
#
_cell.length_a   1.000
_cell.length_b   1.000
_cell.length_c   1.000
_cell.angle_alpha   90.00
_cell.angle_beta   90.00
_cell.angle_gamma   90.00
#
_symmetry.space_group_name_H-M   'P 1'
#
loop_
_entity.id
_entity.type
_entity.pdbx_description
1 polymer ?
#
loop_
_entity_poly.entity_id
_entity_poly.type
_entity_poly.pdbx_seq_one_letter_code
_entity_poly.pdbx_strand_id
1 'polypeptide(L)'
;MGFRDQLTALVVGLFFERPARNRTLAELARDLETSGQKITTRLGVFNESLPNRIQLLHIVGIERWGQRRLRVALGEPPLLDEYDDYRPDSALAWDELRTTFGETRRETVQLAQTLIDQDVDGATLVRHNQFGPLSIRGWLHYLNTHANIESRRIT
;
A
#
# COMPACT_ATOMS: atom_id res chain seq x y z
N MET A 1 18.79 -21.96 6.28
CA MET A 1 17.83 -21.06 5.60
C MET A 1 16.95 -21.91 4.71
N GLY A 2 15.63 -21.76 4.79
CA GLY A 2 14.69 -22.66 4.11
C GLY A 2 14.43 -22.27 2.66
N PHE A 3 13.98 -23.24 1.84
CA PHE A 3 13.56 -23.02 0.45
C PHE A 3 12.46 -21.95 0.31
N ARG A 4 11.59 -21.81 1.33
CA ARG A 4 10.56 -20.77 1.40
C ARG A 4 11.16 -19.36 1.53
N ASP A 5 12.23 -19.20 2.30
CA ASP A 5 12.89 -17.90 2.52
C ASP A 5 13.55 -17.39 1.23
N GLN A 6 14.11 -18.29 0.43
CA GLN A 6 14.73 -17.97 -0.86
C GLN A 6 13.70 -17.56 -1.91
N LEU A 7 12.54 -18.22 -1.96
CA LEU A 7 11.43 -17.85 -2.86
C LEU A 7 10.85 -16.48 -2.51
N THR A 8 10.63 -16.22 -1.22
CA THR A 8 10.14 -14.93 -0.72
C THR A 8 11.10 -13.80 -1.08
N ALA A 9 12.41 -13.96 -0.82
CA ALA A 9 13.42 -12.96 -1.17
C ALA A 9 13.50 -12.69 -2.69
N LEU A 10 13.27 -13.71 -3.51
CA LEU A 10 13.28 -13.59 -4.97
C LEU A 10 12.08 -12.78 -5.48
N VAL A 11 10.87 -13.03 -4.96
CA VAL A 11 9.65 -12.27 -5.28
C VAL A 11 9.80 -10.80 -4.87
N VAL A 12 10.33 -10.56 -3.68
CA VAL A 12 10.61 -9.20 -3.17
C VAL A 12 11.60 -8.45 -4.04
N GLY A 13 12.73 -9.09 -4.34
CA GLY A 13 13.78 -8.51 -5.16
C GLY A 13 13.32 -8.20 -6.58
N LEU A 14 12.53 -9.09 -7.21
CA LEU A 14 12.09 -8.95 -8.61
C LEU A 14 10.90 -8.00 -8.79
N PHE A 15 9.90 -8.06 -7.91
CA PHE A 15 8.64 -7.36 -8.11
C PHE A 15 8.54 -6.04 -7.34
N PHE A 16 9.29 -5.86 -6.25
CA PHE A 16 9.16 -4.68 -5.40
C PHE A 16 10.42 -3.81 -5.39
N GLU A 17 11.58 -4.39 -5.07
CA GLU A 17 12.82 -3.61 -4.94
C GLU A 17 13.43 -3.21 -6.28
N ARG A 18 13.60 -4.14 -7.23
CA ARG A 18 14.22 -3.82 -8.54
C ARG A 18 13.47 -2.75 -9.32
N PRO A 19 12.13 -2.79 -9.46
CA PRO A 19 11.39 -1.76 -10.18
C PRO A 19 11.44 -0.39 -9.47
N ALA A 20 11.59 -0.37 -8.14
CA ALA A 20 11.62 0.85 -7.35
C ALA A 20 13.05 1.42 -7.16
N ARG A 21 14.10 0.62 -7.41
CA ARG A 21 15.50 0.96 -7.09
C ARG A 21 16.06 2.18 -7.81
N ASN A 22 15.56 2.52 -8.98
CA ASN A 22 16.02 3.70 -9.73
C ASN A 22 15.01 4.84 -9.71
N ARG A 23 13.97 4.71 -8.87
CA ARG A 23 12.89 5.69 -8.77
C ARG A 23 13.09 6.57 -7.55
N THR A 24 12.70 7.82 -7.71
CA THR A 24 12.61 8.78 -6.60
C THR A 24 11.31 8.56 -5.81
N LEU A 25 11.28 9.00 -4.55
CA LEU A 25 10.05 9.01 -3.76
C LEU A 25 8.97 9.88 -4.42
N ALA A 26 9.36 11.00 -5.06
CA ALA A 26 8.45 11.88 -5.79
C ALA A 26 7.78 11.21 -6.99
N GLU A 27 8.50 10.36 -7.74
CA GLU A 27 7.91 9.57 -8.82
C GLU A 27 6.93 8.53 -8.28
N LEU A 28 7.25 7.87 -7.17
CA LEU A 28 6.38 6.87 -6.56
C LEU A 28 5.12 7.49 -5.94
N ALA A 29 5.22 8.68 -5.34
CA ALA A 29 4.08 9.45 -4.84
C ALA A 29 3.12 9.83 -5.98
N ARG A 30 3.64 10.33 -7.11
CA ARG A 30 2.85 10.66 -8.30
C ARG A 30 2.14 9.43 -8.89
N ASP A 31 2.80 8.28 -8.89
CA ASP A 31 2.17 7.02 -9.33
C ASP A 31 1.01 6.60 -8.43
N LEU A 32 1.18 6.70 -7.11
CA LEU A 32 0.13 6.41 -6.13
C LEU A 32 -1.08 7.32 -6.33
N GLU A 33 -0.85 8.62 -6.51
CA GLU A 33 -1.90 9.59 -6.78
C GLU A 33 -2.64 9.29 -8.09
N THR A 34 -1.88 9.13 -9.19
CA THR A 34 -2.44 8.89 -10.52
C THR A 34 -3.23 7.58 -10.57
N SER A 35 -2.70 6.51 -9.99
CA SER A 35 -3.40 5.22 -9.95
C SER A 35 -4.59 5.27 -9.00
N GLY A 36 -4.47 6.01 -7.89
CA GLY A 36 -5.53 6.22 -6.92
C GLY A 36 -6.76 6.86 -7.53
N GLN A 37 -6.57 7.92 -8.32
CA GLN A 37 -7.63 8.58 -9.06
C GLN A 37 -8.31 7.61 -10.04
N LYS A 38 -7.51 6.84 -10.81
CA LYS A 38 -8.04 5.82 -11.75
C LYS A 38 -8.88 4.75 -11.04
N ILE A 39 -8.39 4.24 -9.90
CA ILE A 39 -9.12 3.23 -9.12
C ILE A 39 -10.41 3.84 -8.58
N THR A 40 -10.36 5.05 -8.02
CA THR A 40 -11.54 5.77 -7.49
C THR A 40 -12.61 5.97 -8.56
N THR A 41 -12.23 6.46 -9.74
CA THR A 41 -13.15 6.62 -10.88
C THR A 41 -13.80 5.29 -11.26
N ARG A 42 -13.01 4.20 -11.32
CA ARG A 42 -13.54 2.87 -11.64
C ARG A 42 -14.46 2.32 -10.53
N LEU A 43 -14.14 2.53 -9.26
CA LEU A 43 -15.04 2.17 -8.15
C LEU A 43 -16.37 2.95 -8.22
N GLY A 44 -16.35 4.15 -8.81
CA GLY A 44 -17.52 4.98 -9.06
C GLY A 44 -18.61 4.31 -9.88
N VAL A 45 -18.26 3.39 -10.79
CA VAL A 45 -19.19 2.76 -11.73
C VAL A 45 -19.72 1.40 -11.29
N PHE A 46 -19.08 0.75 -10.31
CA PHE A 46 -19.45 -0.60 -9.89
C PHE A 46 -20.40 -0.60 -8.69
N ASN A 47 -21.39 -1.47 -8.76
CA ASN A 47 -22.36 -1.68 -7.69
C ASN A 47 -21.76 -2.51 -6.55
N GLU A 48 -22.41 -2.41 -5.39
CA GLU A 48 -22.07 -3.25 -4.26
C GLU A 48 -22.35 -4.74 -4.58
N SER A 49 -21.39 -5.58 -4.24
CA SER A 49 -21.56 -7.02 -4.08
C SER A 49 -20.68 -7.48 -2.91
N LEU A 50 -21.00 -8.63 -2.31
CA LEU A 50 -20.18 -9.16 -1.22
C LEU A 50 -18.71 -9.37 -1.64
N PRO A 51 -18.39 -9.93 -2.82
CA PRO A 51 -17.01 -10.02 -3.30
C PRO A 51 -16.33 -8.65 -3.45
N ASN A 52 -17.02 -7.66 -4.03
CA ASN A 52 -16.46 -6.31 -4.21
C ASN A 52 -16.15 -5.63 -2.87
N ARG A 53 -17.06 -5.78 -1.88
CA ARG A 53 -16.89 -5.29 -0.52
C ARG A 53 -15.67 -5.90 0.16
N ILE A 54 -15.56 -7.23 0.15
CA ILE A 54 -14.40 -7.94 0.73
C ILE A 54 -13.10 -7.47 0.10
N GLN A 55 -13.10 -7.33 -1.24
CA GLN A 55 -11.92 -6.92 -1.97
C GLN A 55 -11.49 -5.48 -1.64
N LEU A 56 -12.45 -4.55 -1.54
CA LEU A 56 -12.14 -3.15 -1.22
C LEU A 56 -11.71 -2.99 0.25
N LEU A 57 -12.35 -3.69 1.19
CA LEU A 57 -11.91 -3.75 2.59
C LEU A 57 -10.46 -4.25 2.71
N HIS A 58 -10.12 -5.30 1.96
CA HIS A 58 -8.75 -5.83 1.92
C HIS A 58 -7.75 -4.81 1.40
N ILE A 59 -8.04 -4.14 0.28
CA ILE A 59 -7.15 -3.12 -0.30
C ILE A 59 -6.91 -1.98 0.70
N VAL A 60 -7.97 -1.46 1.32
CA VAL A 60 -7.84 -0.37 2.29
C VAL A 60 -7.06 -0.81 3.53
N GLY A 61 -7.31 -2.02 4.04
CA GLY A 61 -6.57 -2.55 5.19
C GLY A 61 -5.07 -2.69 4.93
N ILE A 62 -4.68 -3.25 3.78
CA ILE A 62 -3.26 -3.36 3.39
C ILE A 62 -2.63 -1.97 3.23
N GLU A 63 -3.36 -1.02 2.67
CA GLU A 63 -2.81 0.33 2.47
C GLU A 63 -2.57 1.04 3.80
N ARG A 64 -3.55 1.04 4.72
CA ARG A 64 -3.40 1.58 6.08
C ARG A 64 -2.30 0.89 6.88
N TRP A 65 -2.19 -0.42 6.74
CA TRP A 65 -1.10 -1.19 7.36
C TRP A 65 0.27 -0.75 6.83
N GLY A 66 0.40 -0.54 5.52
CA GLY A 66 1.61 -0.01 4.90
C GLY A 66 1.91 1.43 5.32
N GLN A 67 0.89 2.29 5.47
CA GLN A 67 1.06 3.65 6.01
C GLN A 67 1.72 3.62 7.39
N ARG A 68 1.35 2.67 8.27
CA ARG A 68 2.04 2.53 9.57
C ARG A 68 3.54 2.26 9.40
N ARG A 69 3.94 1.45 8.41
CA ARG A 69 5.36 1.17 8.12
C ARG A 69 6.08 2.40 7.57
N LEU A 70 5.41 3.20 6.74
CA LEU A 70 5.95 4.49 6.31
C LEU A 70 6.15 5.44 7.50
N ARG A 71 5.25 5.45 8.48
CA ARG A 71 5.41 6.24 9.72
C ARG A 71 6.56 5.74 10.61
N VAL A 72 6.86 4.44 10.63
CA VAL A 72 8.07 3.91 11.30
C VAL A 72 9.34 4.51 10.68
N ALA A 73 9.37 4.72 9.37
CA ALA A 73 10.49 5.40 8.71
C ALA A 73 10.63 6.88 9.10
N LEU A 74 9.55 7.51 9.57
CA LEU A 74 9.52 8.86 10.16
C LEU A 74 9.88 8.86 11.66
N GLY A 75 10.30 7.72 12.21
CA GLY A 75 10.75 7.60 13.60
C GLY A 75 9.69 7.13 14.59
N GLU A 76 8.48 6.78 14.15
CA GLU A 76 7.52 6.15 15.05
C GLU A 76 7.99 4.74 15.49
N PRO A 77 7.61 4.27 16.70
CA PRO A 77 8.00 2.94 17.16
C PRO A 77 7.55 1.83 16.21
N PRO A 78 8.36 0.79 15.97
CA PRO A 78 7.94 -0.36 15.17
C PRO A 78 6.83 -1.15 15.90
N LEU A 79 5.85 -1.65 15.14
CA LEU A 79 4.82 -2.56 15.63
C LEU A 79 4.88 -3.88 14.86
N LEU A 80 4.74 -4.99 15.58
CA LEU A 80 4.54 -6.34 15.02
C LEU A 80 3.05 -6.66 15.02
N ASP A 81 2.31 -5.93 14.19
CA ASP A 81 0.87 -6.10 14.00
C ASP A 81 0.55 -6.67 12.62
N GLU A 82 -0.68 -7.16 12.47
CA GLU A 82 -1.20 -7.73 11.23
C GLU A 82 -2.14 -6.74 10.53
N TYR A 83 -2.25 -6.85 9.21
CA TYR A 83 -3.07 -5.91 8.43
C TYR A 83 -4.57 -6.01 8.76
N ASP A 84 -5.02 -7.13 9.35
CA ASP A 84 -6.43 -7.34 9.70
C ASP A 84 -6.93 -6.29 10.68
N ASP A 85 -6.05 -5.78 11.56
CA ASP A 85 -6.36 -4.72 12.53
C ASP A 85 -6.58 -3.34 11.88
N TYR A 86 -6.23 -3.20 10.60
CA TYR A 86 -6.33 -1.95 9.84
C TYR A 86 -7.52 -1.90 8.88
N ARG A 87 -8.28 -2.99 8.78
CA ARG A 87 -9.44 -3.06 7.90
C ARG A 87 -10.52 -2.05 8.37
N PRO A 88 -11.18 -1.34 7.45
CA PRO A 88 -12.35 -0.55 7.81
C PRO A 88 -13.45 -1.41 8.41
N ASP A 89 -14.40 -0.77 9.10
CA ASP A 89 -15.59 -1.46 9.56
C ASP A 89 -16.32 -2.09 8.36
N SER A 90 -16.60 -3.39 8.48
CA SER A 90 -17.27 -4.16 7.44
C SER A 90 -18.73 -3.72 7.23
N ALA A 91 -19.32 -3.03 8.21
CA ALA A 91 -20.68 -2.51 8.18
C ALA A 91 -20.82 -1.16 7.44
N LEU A 92 -19.72 -0.51 7.02
CA LEU A 92 -19.79 0.76 6.28
C LEU A 92 -20.69 0.66 5.04
N ALA A 93 -21.42 1.72 4.71
CA ALA A 93 -22.13 1.77 3.44
C ALA A 93 -21.14 1.67 2.26
N TRP A 94 -21.56 1.12 1.12
CA TRP A 94 -20.66 0.96 -0.03
C TRP A 94 -20.00 2.29 -0.47
N ASP A 95 -20.78 3.38 -0.47
CA ASP A 95 -20.30 4.71 -0.83
C ASP A 95 -19.30 5.27 0.19
N GLU A 96 -19.49 4.99 1.46
CA GLU A 96 -18.56 5.33 2.53
C GLU A 96 -17.26 4.54 2.38
N LEU A 97 -17.33 3.25 2.02
CA LEU A 97 -16.15 2.42 1.80
C LEU A 97 -15.35 2.90 0.56
N ARG A 98 -16.02 3.32 -0.51
CA ARG A 98 -15.37 3.94 -1.68
C ARG A 98 -14.68 5.25 -1.31
N THR A 99 -15.35 6.07 -0.50
CA THR A 99 -14.79 7.32 0.03
C THR A 99 -13.56 7.05 0.90
N THR A 100 -13.66 6.05 1.77
CA THR A 100 -12.58 5.59 2.67
C THR A 100 -11.34 5.17 1.89
N PHE A 101 -11.50 4.48 0.75
CA PHE A 101 -10.37 4.18 -0.14
C PHE A 101 -9.70 5.46 -0.67
N GLY A 102 -10.49 6.41 -1.17
CA GLY A 102 -9.97 7.67 -1.69
C GLY A 102 -9.22 8.49 -0.63
N GLU A 103 -9.73 8.52 0.60
CA GLU A 103 -9.09 9.17 1.75
C GLU A 103 -7.78 8.49 2.12
N THR A 104 -7.81 7.16 2.30
CA THR A 104 -6.63 6.35 2.60
C THR A 104 -5.53 6.57 1.55
N ARG A 105 -5.90 6.64 0.27
CA ARG A 105 -4.92 6.91 -0.79
C ARG A 105 -4.31 8.30 -0.70
N ARG A 106 -5.11 9.34 -0.42
CA ARG A 106 -4.60 10.70 -0.23
C ARG A 106 -3.63 10.78 0.94
N GLU A 107 -3.95 10.11 2.05
CA GLU A 107 -3.06 10.01 3.21
C GLU A 107 -1.74 9.31 2.87
N THR A 108 -1.76 8.24 2.07
CA THR A 108 -0.54 7.55 1.62
C THR A 108 0.34 8.48 0.78
N VAL A 109 -0.27 9.29 -0.12
CA VAL A 109 0.46 10.28 -0.91
C VAL A 109 1.05 11.38 -0.01
N GLN A 110 0.29 11.86 0.98
CA GLN A 110 0.78 12.85 1.95
C GLN A 110 1.94 12.31 2.80
N LEU A 111 1.89 11.03 3.20
CA LEU A 111 3.01 10.38 3.90
C LEU A 111 4.24 10.29 2.99
N ALA A 112 4.07 9.95 1.72
CA ALA A 112 5.17 9.95 0.75
C ALA A 112 5.78 11.36 0.60
N GLN A 113 4.95 12.41 0.58
CA GLN A 113 5.43 13.79 0.57
C GLN A 113 6.17 14.16 1.86
N THR A 114 5.66 13.75 3.02
CA THR A 114 6.33 14.00 4.32
C THR A 114 7.70 13.34 4.38
N LEU A 115 7.85 12.12 3.83
CA LEU A 115 9.14 11.43 3.74
C LEU A 115 10.14 12.18 2.85
N ILE A 116 9.66 12.80 1.76
CA ILE A 116 10.48 13.66 0.90
C ILE A 116 10.91 14.92 1.65
N ASP A 117 9.97 15.59 2.31
CA ASP A 117 10.20 16.86 3.00
C ASP A 117 11.17 16.71 4.18
N GLN A 118 11.19 15.54 4.82
CA GLN A 118 12.14 15.20 5.90
C GLN A 118 13.46 14.59 5.40
N ASP A 119 13.68 14.55 4.08
CA ASP A 119 14.88 13.98 3.45
C ASP A 119 15.17 12.52 3.91
N VAL A 120 14.10 11.73 4.10
CA VAL A 120 14.25 10.31 4.46
C VAL A 120 14.85 9.55 3.28
N ASP A 121 15.97 8.86 3.51
CA ASP A 121 16.60 8.03 2.49
C ASP A 121 15.59 6.96 2.00
N GLY A 122 15.26 6.99 0.71
CA GLY A 122 14.36 6.03 0.08
C GLY A 122 14.86 4.58 0.12
N ALA A 123 16.13 4.33 0.48
CA ALA A 123 16.69 3.01 0.75
C ALA A 123 16.49 2.53 2.21
N THR A 124 15.98 3.38 3.11
CA THR A 124 15.66 3.02 4.51
C THR A 124 14.75 1.80 4.54
N LEU A 125 15.14 0.80 5.33
CA LEU A 125 14.46 -0.49 5.38
C LEU A 125 13.45 -0.53 6.52
N VAL A 126 12.22 -0.91 6.20
CA VAL A 126 11.16 -1.21 7.17
C VAL A 126 10.62 -2.62 6.92
N ARG A 127 10.44 -3.39 7.99
CA ARG A 127 10.05 -4.80 7.92
C ARG A 127 8.61 -4.98 7.43
N HIS A 128 8.44 -5.84 6.44
CA HIS A 128 7.17 -6.46 6.05
C HIS A 128 7.08 -7.86 6.68
N ASN A 129 5.90 -8.24 7.16
CA ASN A 129 5.72 -9.49 7.93
C ASN A 129 6.11 -10.73 7.11
N GLN A 130 5.63 -10.83 5.87
CA GLN A 130 5.93 -11.96 4.97
C GLN A 130 7.24 -11.80 4.18
N PHE A 131 7.50 -10.60 3.67
CA PHE A 131 8.57 -10.33 2.72
C PHE A 131 9.91 -9.94 3.35
N GLY A 132 9.97 -9.75 4.66
CA GLY A 132 11.17 -9.24 5.33
C GLY A 132 11.35 -7.74 5.08
N PRO A 133 12.57 -7.21 5.21
CA PRO A 133 12.82 -5.78 5.03
C PRO A 133 12.53 -5.32 3.61
N LEU A 134 11.76 -4.25 3.47
CA LEU A 134 11.55 -3.51 2.22
C LEU A 134 12.06 -2.09 2.39
N SER A 135 12.64 -1.52 1.34
CA SER A 135 12.96 -0.10 1.29
C SER A 135 11.68 0.74 1.27
N ILE A 136 11.75 2.02 1.62
CA ILE A 136 10.60 2.94 1.50
C ILE A 136 10.08 2.97 0.07
N ARG A 137 11.00 2.96 -0.90
CA ARG A 137 10.63 2.85 -2.31
C ARG A 137 9.93 1.53 -2.62
N GLY A 138 10.43 0.43 -2.06
CA GLY A 138 9.79 -0.89 -2.13
C GLY A 138 8.38 -0.89 -1.54
N TRP A 139 8.17 -0.25 -0.39
CA TRP A 139 6.87 -0.09 0.25
C TRP A 139 5.88 0.71 -0.60
N LEU A 140 6.27 1.90 -1.08
CA LEU A 140 5.41 2.72 -1.93
C LEU A 140 5.05 1.99 -3.24
N HIS A 141 6.02 1.29 -3.83
CA HIS A 141 5.75 0.49 -5.03
C HIS A 141 4.85 -0.72 -4.75
N TYR A 142 5.06 -1.42 -3.62
CA TYR A 142 4.22 -2.51 -3.17
C TYR A 142 2.76 -2.07 -3.01
N LEU A 143 2.51 -0.97 -2.29
CA LEU A 143 1.16 -0.44 -2.07
C LEU A 143 0.47 -0.07 -3.39
N ASN A 144 1.21 0.59 -4.28
CA ASN A 144 0.69 0.95 -5.58
C ASN A 144 0.34 -0.29 -6.42
N THR A 145 1.25 -1.26 -6.50
CA THR A 145 1.08 -2.47 -7.32
C THR A 145 -0.03 -3.37 -6.78
N HIS A 146 -0.08 -3.58 -5.46
CA HIS A 146 -1.12 -4.35 -4.78
C HIS A 146 -2.51 -3.80 -5.11
N ALA A 147 -2.74 -2.52 -4.82
CA ALA A 147 -4.03 -1.90 -5.08
C ALA A 147 -4.40 -1.94 -6.56
N ASN A 148 -3.46 -1.69 -7.49
CA ASN A 148 -3.72 -1.72 -8.93
C ASN A 148 -4.13 -3.10 -9.46
N ILE A 149 -3.54 -4.18 -8.93
CA ILE A 149 -3.85 -5.55 -9.34
C ILE A 149 -5.19 -5.98 -8.74
N GLU A 150 -5.33 -5.85 -7.42
CA GLU A 150 -6.49 -6.33 -6.67
C GLU A 150 -7.77 -5.61 -7.08
N SER A 151 -7.71 -4.30 -7.32
CA SER A 151 -8.87 -3.50 -7.73
C SER A 151 -9.43 -3.86 -9.11
N ARG A 152 -8.70 -4.63 -9.94
CA ARG A 152 -9.22 -5.17 -11.22
C ARG A 152 -10.21 -6.32 -11.01
N ARG A 153 -10.27 -6.89 -9.81
CA ARG A 153 -11.22 -7.95 -9.45
C ARG A 153 -12.60 -7.41 -9.05
N ILE A 154 -12.73 -6.10 -8.89
CA ILE A 154 -14.00 -5.42 -8.59
C ILE A 154 -14.72 -5.20 -9.92
N THR A 155 -15.94 -5.73 -10.03
CA THR A 155 -16.77 -5.76 -11.26
C THR A 155 -18.24 -5.50 -10.99
#